data_AF-A0A965IBX6-F1
#
_entry.id   AF-A0A965IBX6-F1
#
_cell.length_a   1.000
_cell.length_b   1.000
_cell.length_c   1.000
_cell.angle_alpha   90.00
_cell.angle_beta   90.00
_cell.angle_gamma   90.00
#
_symmetry.space_group_name_H-M   'P 1'
#
loop_
_entity.id
_entity.type
_entity.pdbx_description
1 polymer ?
#
loop_
_entity_poly.entity_id
_entity_poly.type
_entity_poly.pdbx_seq_one_letter_code
_entity_poly.pdbx_strand_id
1 'polypeptide(L)'
;MIKRTSLIRFLVLYAIFFSARASDLGYQPISFNQFFEMPVGAKGLKFNKDVLSVHNQKVQLTGYMVQSEGPNVGQFWLSPRPIQMSEHADGTANDMPASTTLVVLDQSQKNWVIPHVSGAITVQGKIFAERYELQDGSVAWIRIHVDPQSIQEISSTSQNHRHQH
;
A
#
# COMPACT_ATOMS: atom_id res chain seq x y z
N MET A 1 -3.52 7.92 39.61
CA MET A 1 -4.26 7.98 38.32
C MET A 1 -3.27 8.30 37.21
N ILE A 2 -2.94 7.34 36.34
CA ILE A 2 -1.83 7.48 35.37
C ILE A 2 -2.39 8.05 34.05
N LYS A 3 -1.97 9.27 33.67
CA LYS A 3 -2.24 9.81 32.33
C LYS A 3 -1.39 9.05 31.31
N ARG A 4 -2.01 8.25 30.45
CA ARG A 4 -1.35 7.64 29.29
C ARG A 4 -1.16 8.69 28.20
N THR A 5 -0.04 9.40 28.22
CA THR A 5 0.34 10.35 27.15
C THR A 5 0.62 9.56 25.87
N SER A 6 -0.34 9.57 24.93
CA SER A 6 -0.16 8.90 23.64
C SER A 6 0.82 9.69 22.78
N LEU A 7 2.06 9.20 22.68
CA LEU A 7 3.13 9.89 21.97
C LEU A 7 2.94 9.68 20.46
N ILE A 8 2.39 10.67 19.76
CA ILE A 8 2.30 10.66 18.29
C ILE A 8 3.72 10.71 17.73
N ARG A 9 4.16 9.62 17.09
CA ARG A 9 5.44 9.53 16.41
C ARG A 9 5.24 9.83 14.93
N PHE A 10 5.77 10.96 14.48
CA PHE A 10 5.91 11.26 13.06
C PHE A 10 7.10 10.48 12.49
N LEU A 11 6.90 9.82 11.36
CA LEU A 11 7.96 9.22 10.56
C LEU A 11 8.40 10.23 9.49
N VAL A 12 9.71 10.46 9.36
CA VAL A 12 10.29 11.32 8.31
C VAL A 12 11.03 10.43 7.31
N LEU A 13 10.78 10.63 6.01
CA LEU A 13 11.23 9.77 4.92
C LEU A 13 12.35 10.44 4.07
N TYR A 14 13.61 9.95 4.06
CA TYR A 14 14.73 10.42 3.18
C TYR A 14 16.03 9.52 3.13
N ALA A 15 16.42 8.67 2.14
CA ALA A 15 15.67 7.84 1.17
C ALA A 15 16.12 7.84 -0.32
N ILE A 16 17.34 7.40 -0.55
CA ILE A 16 18.02 7.08 -1.80
C ILE A 16 17.19 6.24 -2.81
N PHE A 17 17.21 6.66 -4.08
CA PHE A 17 16.85 5.81 -5.24
C PHE A 17 17.86 4.66 -5.37
N PHE A 18 17.53 3.47 -4.85
CA PHE A 18 18.43 2.32 -4.91
C PHE A 18 18.02 1.33 -6.01
N SER A 19 18.70 1.41 -7.16
CA SER A 19 18.51 0.44 -8.25
C SER A 19 19.33 -0.83 -7.98
N ALA A 20 18.73 -1.75 -7.22
CA ALA A 20 19.29 -3.08 -6.95
C ALA A 20 18.26 -4.17 -7.21
N ARG A 21 18.72 -5.38 -7.53
CA ARG A 21 17.83 -6.52 -7.82
C ARG A 21 17.17 -6.99 -6.52
N ALA A 22 15.89 -6.66 -6.33
CA ALA A 22 15.09 -7.19 -5.23
C ALA A 22 14.77 -8.68 -5.46
N SER A 23 15.76 -9.55 -5.26
CA SER A 23 15.70 -10.99 -5.50
C SER A 23 16.23 -11.83 -4.33
N ASP A 24 17.15 -11.29 -3.51
CA ASP A 24 17.83 -12.05 -2.44
C ASP A 24 17.06 -12.11 -1.10
N LEU A 25 15.90 -11.45 -0.97
CA LEU A 25 15.11 -11.39 0.28
C LEU A 25 13.92 -12.35 0.32
N GLY A 26 13.75 -13.23 -0.69
CA GLY A 26 12.70 -14.26 -0.71
C GLY A 26 11.26 -13.73 -0.88
N TYR A 27 11.08 -12.48 -1.32
CA TYR A 27 9.78 -11.94 -1.72
C TYR A 27 9.50 -12.24 -3.20
N GLN A 28 8.42 -12.95 -3.49
CA GLN A 28 8.00 -13.22 -4.87
C GLN A 28 7.44 -11.94 -5.52
N PRO A 29 7.90 -11.54 -6.73
CA PRO A 29 7.25 -10.45 -7.47
C PRO A 29 5.81 -10.82 -7.84
N ILE A 30 4.87 -9.88 -7.64
CA ILE A 30 3.50 -9.99 -8.14
C ILE A 30 3.01 -8.64 -8.70
N SER A 31 2.18 -8.67 -9.73
CA SER A 31 1.59 -7.48 -10.35
C SER A 31 0.06 -7.50 -10.32
N PHE A 32 -0.56 -6.31 -10.31
CA PHE A 32 -2.01 -6.12 -10.15
C PHE A 32 -2.90 -6.91 -11.14
N ASN A 33 -2.41 -7.18 -12.35
CA ASN A 33 -3.11 -7.99 -13.36
C ASN A 33 -3.16 -9.50 -13.01
N GLN A 34 -2.38 -9.96 -12.04
CA GLN A 34 -2.41 -11.34 -11.53
C GLN A 34 -3.43 -11.54 -10.40
N PHE A 35 -4.16 -10.50 -9.99
CA PHE A 35 -5.09 -10.60 -8.86
C PHE A 35 -6.41 -11.27 -9.23
N PHE A 36 -6.94 -11.07 -10.44
CA PHE A 36 -8.29 -11.53 -10.82
C PHE A 36 -8.35 -12.23 -12.17
N GLU A 37 -9.34 -13.10 -12.35
CA GLU A 37 -9.72 -13.60 -13.68
C GLU A 37 -10.22 -12.43 -14.55
N MET A 38 -9.70 -12.33 -15.78
CA MET A 38 -10.10 -11.32 -16.77
C MET A 38 -10.46 -12.01 -18.11
N PRO A 39 -11.53 -11.59 -18.80
CA PRO A 39 -12.51 -10.57 -18.41
C PRO A 39 -13.38 -11.01 -17.22
N VAL A 40 -13.97 -10.04 -16.51
CA VAL A 40 -14.87 -10.31 -15.39
C VAL A 40 -16.12 -11.04 -15.90
N GLY A 41 -16.35 -12.25 -15.39
CA GLY A 41 -17.47 -13.11 -15.82
C GLY A 41 -18.79 -12.79 -15.13
N ALA A 42 -19.86 -13.46 -15.58
CA ALA A 42 -21.24 -13.27 -15.08
C ALA A 42 -21.46 -13.58 -13.57
N LYS A 43 -20.46 -14.12 -12.86
CA LYS A 43 -20.46 -14.30 -11.40
C LYS A 43 -19.73 -13.18 -10.65
N GLY A 44 -19.34 -12.11 -11.34
CA GLY A 44 -18.57 -11.00 -10.80
C GLY A 44 -17.08 -11.33 -10.65
N LEU A 45 -16.44 -10.60 -9.74
CA LEU A 45 -15.01 -10.67 -9.47
C LEU A 45 -14.60 -12.03 -8.89
N LYS A 46 -13.47 -12.57 -9.36
CA LYS A 46 -12.86 -13.81 -8.83
C LYS A 46 -11.35 -13.67 -8.78
N PHE A 47 -10.71 -14.19 -7.74
CA PHE A 47 -9.25 -14.29 -7.67
C PHE A 47 -8.69 -15.22 -8.75
N ASN A 48 -7.58 -14.80 -9.36
CA ASN A 48 -6.78 -15.65 -10.25
C ASN A 48 -6.02 -16.69 -9.41
N LYS A 49 -5.82 -17.90 -9.97
CA LYS A 49 -4.96 -18.95 -9.40
C LYS A 49 -3.57 -18.44 -9.01
N ASP A 50 -3.04 -17.45 -9.72
CA ASP A 50 -1.71 -16.88 -9.48
C ASP A 50 -1.63 -16.21 -8.10
N VAL A 51 -2.54 -15.28 -7.79
CA VAL A 51 -2.57 -14.63 -6.47
C VAL A 51 -2.99 -15.60 -5.35
N LEU A 52 -3.85 -16.58 -5.65
CA LEU A 52 -4.21 -17.63 -4.70
C LEU A 52 -3.01 -18.51 -4.33
N SER A 53 -2.12 -18.80 -5.28
CA SER A 53 -0.91 -19.60 -5.03
C SER A 53 0.09 -18.93 -4.07
N VAL A 54 0.04 -17.60 -3.94
CA VAL A 54 0.88 -16.80 -3.02
C VAL A 54 0.14 -16.30 -1.79
N HIS A 55 -1.11 -16.72 -1.54
CA HIS A 55 -1.84 -16.32 -0.33
C HIS A 55 -1.03 -16.69 0.94
N ASN A 56 -0.88 -15.72 1.86
CA ASN A 56 -0.05 -15.76 3.08
C ASN A 56 1.47 -15.94 2.82
N GLN A 57 1.94 -15.82 1.57
CA GLN A 57 3.37 -15.84 1.23
C GLN A 57 3.97 -14.43 1.21
N LYS A 58 5.30 -14.37 1.30
CA LYS A 58 6.08 -13.14 1.12
C LYS A 58 6.07 -12.73 -0.36
N VAL A 59 5.53 -11.54 -0.66
CA VAL A 59 5.53 -10.95 -1.99
C VAL A 59 6.06 -9.53 -2.00
N GLN A 60 6.40 -9.05 -3.18
CA GLN A 60 6.65 -7.64 -3.45
C GLN A 60 5.75 -7.12 -4.59
N LEU A 61 5.16 -5.95 -4.39
CA LEU A 61 4.21 -5.30 -5.29
C LEU A 61 4.63 -3.85 -5.51
N THR A 62 4.79 -3.46 -6.77
CA THR A 62 5.10 -2.08 -7.17
C THR A 62 3.84 -1.39 -7.68
N GLY A 63 3.50 -0.22 -7.13
CA GLY A 63 2.31 0.54 -7.48
C GLY A 63 2.38 1.99 -6.99
N TYR A 64 1.28 2.73 -7.08
CA TYR A 64 1.19 4.12 -6.66
C TYR A 64 0.42 4.23 -5.35
N MET A 65 0.88 5.05 -4.41
CA MET A 65 0.09 5.34 -3.22
C MET A 65 -1.11 6.22 -3.62
N VAL A 66 -2.31 5.85 -3.19
CA VAL A 66 -3.51 6.69 -3.38
C VAL A 66 -3.37 7.95 -2.54
N GLN A 67 -3.65 9.11 -3.12
CA GLN A 67 -3.65 10.40 -2.44
C GLN A 67 -5.07 10.72 -1.93
N SER A 68 -5.35 10.41 -0.67
CA SER A 68 -6.49 10.95 0.09
C SER A 68 -6.18 12.36 0.62
N GLU A 69 -7.22 13.07 1.07
CA GLU A 69 -7.10 14.41 1.66
C GLU A 69 -6.74 14.32 3.15
N GLY A 70 -7.20 13.27 3.83
CA GLY A 70 -6.84 12.95 5.21
C GLY A 70 -5.47 12.23 5.35
N PRO A 71 -4.84 12.30 6.53
CA PRO A 71 -3.59 11.58 6.80
C PRO A 71 -3.83 10.06 6.89
N ASN A 72 -3.05 9.28 6.13
CA ASN A 72 -2.98 7.83 6.28
C ASN A 72 -2.37 7.47 7.64
N VAL A 73 -3.03 6.60 8.42
CA VAL A 73 -2.56 6.17 9.76
C VAL A 73 -2.58 4.64 9.84
N GLY A 74 -1.40 4.03 10.03
CA GLY A 74 -1.24 2.57 10.17
C GLY A 74 -1.57 1.71 8.94
N GLN A 75 -2.16 2.30 7.90
CA GLN A 75 -2.48 1.66 6.63
C GLN A 75 -2.61 2.72 5.52
N PHE A 76 -2.50 2.30 4.26
CA PHE A 76 -2.77 3.12 3.07
C PHE A 76 -3.19 2.25 1.88
N TRP A 77 -3.74 2.86 0.83
CA TRP A 77 -4.11 2.16 -0.41
C TRP A 77 -3.02 2.27 -1.49
N LEU A 78 -2.74 1.16 -2.18
CA LEU A 78 -1.80 1.07 -3.30
C LEU A 78 -2.50 0.63 -4.59
N SER A 79 -2.42 1.44 -5.64
CA SER A 79 -3.15 1.27 -6.91
C SER A 79 -2.23 1.01 -8.11
N PRO A 80 -2.75 0.39 -9.20
CA PRO A 80 -1.97 0.11 -10.43
C PRO A 80 -1.62 1.35 -11.27
N ARG A 81 -2.26 2.49 -10.98
CA ARG A 81 -2.08 3.79 -11.63
C ARG A 81 -2.14 4.88 -10.56
N PRO A 82 -1.63 6.11 -10.78
CA PRO A 82 -1.88 7.24 -9.89
C PRO A 82 -3.39 7.45 -9.71
N ILE A 83 -3.82 7.63 -8.47
CA ILE A 83 -5.18 8.00 -8.09
C ILE A 83 -5.08 9.04 -6.97
N GLN A 84 -5.78 10.16 -7.17
CA GLN A 84 -6.08 11.13 -6.13
C GLN A 84 -7.59 11.07 -5.87
N MET A 85 -7.98 11.08 -4.59
CA MET A 85 -9.38 11.17 -4.18
C MET A 85 -9.81 12.62 -4.06
N SER A 86 -11.06 12.88 -4.44
CA SER A 86 -11.73 14.18 -4.34
C SER A 86 -12.83 14.09 -3.28
N GLU A 87 -12.44 13.77 -2.05
CA GLU A 87 -13.33 13.32 -0.96
C GLU A 87 -14.35 14.41 -0.57
N HIS A 88 -14.03 15.69 -0.80
CA HIS A 88 -14.95 16.83 -0.66
C HIS A 88 -15.81 17.16 -1.90
N ALA A 89 -15.53 16.62 -3.09
CA ALA A 89 -16.22 16.99 -4.34
C ALA A 89 -17.29 15.97 -4.77
N ASP A 90 -16.93 14.68 -4.77
CA ASP A 90 -17.75 13.60 -5.33
C ASP A 90 -18.39 12.70 -4.25
N GLY A 91 -18.18 13.05 -2.97
CA GLY A 91 -18.65 12.31 -1.81
C GLY A 91 -17.87 11.01 -1.58
N THR A 92 -18.50 9.99 -0.98
CA THR A 92 -17.88 8.68 -0.71
C THR A 92 -17.82 7.79 -1.97
N ALA A 93 -17.54 8.38 -3.14
CA ALA A 93 -17.39 7.69 -4.41
C ALA A 93 -16.07 6.92 -4.46
N ASN A 94 -16.14 5.60 -4.27
CA ASN A 94 -14.96 4.73 -4.28
C ASN A 94 -14.56 4.33 -5.71
N ASP A 95 -13.95 5.26 -6.45
CA ASP A 95 -13.44 5.05 -7.82
C ASP A 95 -12.14 4.22 -7.90
N MET A 96 -11.79 3.50 -6.82
CA MET A 96 -10.65 2.59 -6.83
C MET A 96 -10.93 1.35 -7.69
N PRO A 97 -10.02 0.97 -8.60
CA PRO A 97 -10.06 -0.36 -9.21
C PRO A 97 -10.08 -1.44 -8.13
N ALA A 98 -10.82 -2.54 -8.33
CA ALA A 98 -10.91 -3.64 -7.35
C ALA A 98 -9.56 -4.31 -7.03
N SER A 99 -8.52 -4.06 -7.84
CA SER A 99 -7.13 -4.48 -7.61
C SER A 99 -6.36 -3.59 -6.62
N THR A 100 -6.95 -2.48 -6.17
CA THR A 100 -6.31 -1.58 -5.21
C THR A 100 -6.12 -2.30 -3.89
N THR A 101 -4.87 -2.31 -3.42
CA THR A 101 -4.40 -3.15 -2.32
C THR A 101 -4.33 -2.34 -1.04
N LEU A 102 -4.92 -2.85 0.05
CA LEU A 102 -4.73 -2.25 1.36
C LEU A 102 -3.37 -2.67 1.92
N VAL A 103 -2.45 -1.73 2.03
CA VAL A 103 -1.16 -1.94 2.68
C VAL A 103 -1.31 -1.60 4.16
N VAL A 104 -1.08 -2.58 5.03
CA VAL A 104 -1.29 -2.50 6.48
C VAL A 104 0.07 -2.63 7.18
N LEU A 105 0.35 -1.74 8.13
CA LEU A 105 1.59 -1.81 8.91
C LEU A 105 1.43 -2.81 10.07
N ASP A 106 2.55 -3.20 10.67
CA ASP A 106 2.53 -4.03 11.89
C ASP A 106 1.73 -3.37 13.04
N GLN A 107 1.19 -4.20 13.94
CA GLN A 107 0.40 -3.76 15.08
C GLN A 107 1.16 -2.81 16.03
N SER A 108 2.50 -2.85 16.07
CA SER A 108 3.33 -1.87 16.80
C SER A 108 3.43 -0.49 16.11
N GLN A 109 3.12 -0.44 14.81
CA GLN A 109 3.22 0.72 13.93
C GLN A 109 1.85 1.29 13.53
N LYS A 110 0.74 0.66 13.92
CA LYS A 110 -0.65 1.04 13.55
C LYS A 110 -1.08 2.48 13.85
N ASN A 111 -0.34 3.20 14.71
CA ASN A 111 -0.60 4.60 15.07
C ASN A 111 0.34 5.58 14.33
N TRP A 112 1.19 5.11 13.41
CA TRP A 112 2.13 5.94 12.67
C TRP A 112 1.41 6.66 11.54
N VAL A 113 1.67 7.97 11.42
CA VAL A 113 1.23 8.77 10.27
C VAL A 113 2.13 8.45 9.09
N ILE A 114 1.54 8.08 7.96
CA ILE A 114 2.21 7.69 6.73
C ILE A 114 2.09 8.88 5.76
N PRO A 115 3.17 9.63 5.48
CA PRO A 115 3.11 10.73 4.51
C PRO A 115 2.87 10.17 3.10
N HIS A 116 2.14 10.93 2.27
CA HIS A 116 1.95 10.56 0.88
C HIS A 116 3.29 10.54 0.13
N VAL A 117 3.57 9.44 -0.59
CA VAL A 117 4.75 9.31 -1.46
C VAL A 117 4.30 9.32 -2.90
N SER A 118 4.66 10.38 -3.62
CA SER A 118 4.32 10.55 -5.03
C SER A 118 5.23 9.71 -5.94
N GLY A 119 4.66 9.14 -7.00
CA GLY A 119 5.34 8.22 -7.90
C GLY A 119 5.08 6.75 -7.56
N ALA A 120 5.85 5.84 -8.18
CA ALA A 120 5.71 4.41 -7.95
C ALA A 120 6.60 3.98 -6.76
N ILE A 121 6.01 3.26 -5.81
CA ILE A 121 6.67 2.66 -4.65
C ILE A 121 6.54 1.14 -4.69
N THR A 122 7.51 0.43 -4.11
CA THR A 122 7.45 -1.02 -3.94
C THR A 122 7.22 -1.35 -2.47
N VAL A 123 6.18 -2.15 -2.19
CA VAL A 123 5.90 -2.67 -0.85
C VAL A 123 6.26 -4.14 -0.77
N GLN A 124 6.79 -4.58 0.38
CA GLN A 124 7.18 -5.97 0.64
C GLN A 124 6.50 -6.47 1.91
N GLY A 125 5.91 -7.66 1.87
CA GLY A 125 5.17 -8.20 3.01
C GLY A 125 4.41 -9.48 2.69
N LYS A 126 3.47 -9.86 3.56
CA LYS A 126 2.59 -11.01 3.33
C LYS A 126 1.30 -10.59 2.66
N ILE A 127 0.95 -11.22 1.53
CA ILE A 127 -0.29 -10.95 0.80
C ILE A 127 -1.46 -11.80 1.30
N PHE A 128 -2.63 -11.20 1.39
CA PHE A 128 -3.90 -11.87 1.69
C PHE A 128 -4.87 -11.56 0.56
N ALA A 129 -5.28 -12.60 -0.18
CA ALA A 129 -6.31 -12.54 -1.20
C ALA A 129 -7.60 -13.14 -0.63
N GLU A 130 -8.48 -12.26 -0.15
CA GLU A 130 -9.73 -12.58 0.55
C GLU A 130 -10.63 -11.33 0.61
N ARG A 131 -11.93 -11.47 0.87
CA ARG A 131 -12.77 -10.31 1.19
C ARG A 131 -12.46 -9.83 2.61
N TYR A 132 -12.00 -8.60 2.75
CA TYR A 132 -11.85 -7.92 4.04
C TYR A 132 -12.66 -6.62 4.05
N GLU A 133 -13.49 -6.44 5.08
CA GLU A 133 -14.36 -5.28 5.25
C GLU A 133 -13.79 -4.35 6.32
N LEU A 134 -13.71 -3.06 6.01
CA LEU A 134 -13.14 -2.03 6.87
C LEU A 134 -14.25 -1.38 7.72
N GLN A 135 -13.87 -0.59 8.74
CA GLN A 135 -14.80 0.00 9.72
C GLN A 135 -15.73 1.08 9.11
N ASP A 136 -15.38 1.60 7.94
CA ASP A 136 -16.16 2.54 7.11
C ASP A 136 -17.11 1.81 6.13
N GLY A 137 -17.07 0.47 6.07
CA GLY A 137 -17.78 -0.34 5.08
C GLY A 137 -17.05 -0.52 3.75
N SER A 138 -15.84 0.04 3.58
CA SER A 138 -15.01 -0.21 2.40
C SER A 138 -14.55 -1.67 2.34
N VAL A 139 -14.32 -2.19 1.13
CA VAL A 139 -13.90 -3.58 0.92
C VAL A 139 -12.52 -3.63 0.26
N ALA A 140 -11.56 -4.25 0.96
CA ALA A 140 -10.30 -4.70 0.36
C ALA A 140 -10.46 -6.16 -0.12
N TRP A 141 -10.07 -6.43 -1.37
CA TRP A 141 -9.95 -7.80 -1.90
C TRP A 141 -8.51 -8.33 -1.82
N ILE A 142 -7.53 -7.43 -1.76
CA ILE A 142 -6.12 -7.74 -1.62
C ILE A 142 -5.58 -6.88 -0.49
N ARG A 143 -4.86 -7.51 0.44
CA ARG A 143 -4.12 -6.82 1.51
C ARG A 143 -2.66 -7.24 1.49
N ILE A 144 -1.75 -6.34 1.84
CA ILE A 144 -0.35 -6.67 2.15
C ILE A 144 -0.06 -6.20 3.57
N HIS A 145 0.28 -7.13 4.46
CA HIS A 145 0.80 -6.81 5.78
C HIS A 145 2.32 -6.68 5.69
N VAL A 146 2.85 -5.48 5.93
CA VAL A 146 4.29 -5.19 5.80
C VAL A 146 5.04 -5.76 6.99
N ASP A 147 6.15 -6.46 6.74
CA ASP A 147 6.99 -6.99 7.82
C ASP A 147 7.60 -5.84 8.66
N PRO A 148 7.63 -5.92 10.00
CA PRO A 148 7.96 -4.76 10.87
C PRO A 148 9.33 -4.14 10.62
N GLN A 149 10.28 -4.94 10.11
CA GLN A 149 11.65 -4.52 9.79
C GLN A 149 11.75 -3.80 8.44
N SER A 150 10.87 -4.12 7.48
CA SER A 150 10.89 -3.57 6.11
C SER A 150 10.54 -2.08 6.04
N ILE A 151 10.08 -1.48 7.14
CA ILE A 151 9.77 -0.03 7.24
C ILE A 151 10.91 0.76 7.90
N GLN A 152 11.91 0.10 8.50
CA GLN A 152 12.99 0.79 9.22
C GLN A 152 13.94 1.59 8.30
N GLU A 153 13.91 1.34 6.98
CA GLU A 153 14.61 2.13 5.96
C GLU A 153 13.68 2.65 4.83
N ILE A 154 12.35 2.69 5.02
CA ILE A 154 11.49 3.41 4.05
C ILE A 154 11.68 4.91 4.23
N SER A 155 11.95 5.56 3.10
CA SER A 155 12.39 6.95 3.05
C SER A 155 12.38 7.44 1.59
N SER A 156 12.28 8.76 1.34
CA SER A 156 12.22 9.36 -0.01
C SER A 156 13.02 10.67 -0.13
N THR A 157 14.20 10.60 -0.76
CA THR A 157 15.13 11.73 -0.94
C THR A 157 14.86 12.47 -2.24
N SER A 158 14.53 13.75 -2.11
CA SER A 158 14.44 14.70 -3.23
C SER A 158 15.10 16.03 -2.86
N GLN A 159 16.38 16.17 -3.21
CA GLN A 159 17.10 17.44 -3.26
C GLN A 159 18.02 17.47 -4.48
N ASN A 160 18.21 18.66 -5.05
CA ASN A 160 19.06 19.01 -6.20
C ASN A 160 18.62 18.53 -7.60
N HIS A 161 17.68 19.29 -8.20
CA HIS A 161 17.71 19.62 -9.63
C HIS A 161 17.15 21.02 -9.91
N ARG A 162 17.79 22.06 -9.32
CA ARG A 162 17.68 23.46 -9.75
C ARG A 162 18.93 24.25 -9.34
N HIS A 163 19.80 24.49 -10.32
CA HIS A 163 20.69 25.65 -10.55
C HIS A 163 21.95 25.19 -11.29
N GLN A 164 22.53 26.13 -12.06
CA GLN A 164 23.57 25.92 -13.09
C GLN A 164 23.02 25.21 -14.34
N HIS A 165 23.09 25.76 -15.56
CA HIS A 165 23.61 27.07 -15.99
C HIS A 165 22.50 28.00 -16.51
#